data_AF-A0A925R6V7-F1
#
_entry.id   AF-A0A925R6V7-F1
#
_cell.length_a   1.000
_cell.length_b   1.000
_cell.length_c   1.000
_cell.angle_alpha   90.00
_cell.angle_beta   90.00
_cell.angle_gamma   90.00
#
_symmetry.space_group_name_H-M   'P 1'
#
loop_
_entity.id
_entity.type
_entity.pdbx_description
1 polymer ?
#
loop_
_entity_poly.entity_id
_entity_poly.type
_entity_poly.pdbx_seq_one_letter_code
_entity_poly.pdbx_strand_id
1 'polypeptide(L)' 'MAYINTKTGDFNGYQELSKEQAEKNDWEYEVIQGDTNLILRLLNGEWHNEDFLVVAPNNQIEPTNSKNIIHSSPFVAESN' A
#
# COMPACT_ATOMS: atom_id res chain seq x y z
N MET A 1 -5.30 16.72 9.87
CA MET A 1 -5.95 16.12 8.68
C MET A 1 -4.98 16.20 7.52
N ALA A 2 -4.74 15.07 6.85
CA ALA A 2 -3.82 15.01 5.71
C ALA A 2 -4.57 14.57 4.45
N TYR A 3 -4.33 15.25 3.33
CA TYR A 3 -4.78 14.84 2.01
C TYR A 3 -3.58 14.36 1.18
N ILE A 4 -3.66 13.13 0.66
CA ILE A 4 -2.59 12.56 -0.18
C ILE A 4 -2.92 12.80 -1.64
N ASN A 5 -2.12 13.63 -2.31
CA ASN A 5 -2.25 13.90 -3.73
C ASN A 5 -1.39 12.90 -4.53
N THR A 6 -2.02 11.88 -5.09
CA THR A 6 -1.36 10.88 -5.94
C THR A 6 -1.22 11.30 -7.40
N LYS A 7 -1.71 12.49 -7.79
CA LYS A 7 -1.75 13.02 -9.16
C LYS A 7 -2.49 12.11 -10.16
N THR A 8 -3.30 11.19 -9.68
CA THR A 8 -4.07 10.24 -10.49
C THR A 8 -5.55 10.26 -10.08
N GLY A 9 -6.43 10.33 -11.09
CA GLY A 9 -7.87 10.51 -10.90
C GLY A 9 -8.27 11.99 -10.77
N ASP A 10 -9.54 12.30 -11.08
CA ASP A 10 -10.11 13.63 -10.85
C ASP A 10 -10.96 13.59 -9.59
N PHE A 11 -10.39 14.06 -8.48
CA PHE A 11 -11.02 14.02 -7.17
C PHE A 11 -10.97 15.37 -6.45
N ASN A 12 -11.17 16.46 -7.19
CA ASN A 12 -11.19 17.81 -6.61
C ASN A 12 -12.11 17.92 -5.37
N GLY A 13 -13.17 17.11 -5.29
CA GLY A 13 -14.05 17.04 -4.13
C GLY A 13 -13.39 16.52 -2.84
N TYR A 14 -12.44 15.58 -2.89
CA TYR A 14 -11.86 15.01 -1.67
C TYR A 14 -10.88 15.95 -0.97
N GLN A 15 -10.19 16.79 -1.73
CA GLN A 15 -9.31 17.80 -1.15
C GLN A 15 -10.13 18.82 -0.33
N GLU A 16 -11.22 19.32 -0.90
CA GLU A 16 -12.12 20.27 -0.23
C GLU A 16 -12.77 19.64 1.01
N LEU A 17 -13.27 18.40 0.88
CA LEU A 17 -13.83 17.65 2.03
C LEU A 17 -12.81 17.49 3.17
N SER A 18 -11.54 17.20 2.84
CA SER A 18 -10.48 17.06 3.84
C SER A 18 -10.20 18.40 4.53
N LYS A 19 -10.22 19.50 3.78
CA LYS A 19 -10.03 20.85 4.32
C LYS A 19 -11.19 21.26 5.24
N GLU A 20 -12.43 21.09 4.79
CA GLU A 20 -13.62 21.36 5.61
C GLU A 20 -13.62 20.56 6.92
N GLN A 21 -13.20 19.29 6.86
CA GLN A 21 -13.12 18.46 8.05
C GLN A 21 -12.03 18.95 9.01
N ALA A 22 -10.90 19.43 8.49
CA ALA A 22 -9.85 20.01 9.32
C ALA A 22 -10.36 21.26 10.06
N GLU A 23 -11.02 22.16 9.33
CA GLU A 23 -11.61 23.39 9.87
C GLU A 23 -12.70 23.09 10.92
N LYS A 24 -13.61 22.13 10.64
CA LYS A 24 -14.68 21.74 11.57
C LYS A 24 -14.17 21.18 12.90
N ASN A 25 -12.93 20.66 12.96
CA ASN A 25 -12.38 20.01 14.14
C ASN A 25 -11.16 20.72 14.72
N ASP A 26 -10.84 21.94 14.27
CA ASP A 26 -9.61 22.66 14.65
C ASP A 26 -8.33 21.81 14.47
N TRP A 27 -8.27 21.03 13.38
CA TRP A 27 -7.10 20.23 13.04
C TRP A 27 -6.20 20.98 12.04
N GLU A 28 -4.89 20.79 12.18
CA GLU A 28 -3.95 21.21 11.13
C GLU A 28 -4.26 20.49 9.82
N TYR A 29 -4.21 21.22 8.71
CA TYR A 29 -4.42 20.68 7.38
C TYR A 29 -3.11 20.64 6.60
N GLU A 30 -2.79 19.49 6.03
CA GLU A 30 -1.61 19.31 5.19
C GLU A 30 -1.93 18.55 3.89
N VAL A 31 -1.20 18.88 2.83
CA VAL A 31 -1.24 18.16 1.55
C VAL A 31 0.08 17.43 1.37
N ILE A 32 0.01 16.10 1.39
CA ILE A 32 1.15 15.22 1.18
C ILE A 32 1.18 14.83 -0.30
N GLN A 33 2.32 15.00 -0.95
CA GLN A 33 2.51 14.49 -2.31
C GLN A 33 2.71 12.98 -2.24
N GLY A 34 1.76 12.22 -2.80
CA GLY A 34 1.84 10.78 -2.88
C GLY A 34 2.77 10.33 -4.00
N ASP A 35 3.50 9.25 -3.76
CA ASP A 35 4.27 8.54 -4.78
C ASP A 35 3.54 7.27 -5.20
N THR A 36 3.21 7.16 -6.49
CA THR A 36 2.51 6.02 -7.09
C THR A 36 3.46 5.00 -7.73
N ASN A 37 4.78 5.17 -7.59
CA ASN A 37 5.78 4.34 -8.23
C ASN A 37 5.65 2.85 -7.90
N LEU A 38 5.27 2.49 -6.67
CA LEU A 38 5.02 1.08 -6.32
C LEU A 38 3.90 0.45 -7.14
N ILE A 39 2.84 1.21 -7.47
CA ILE A 39 1.74 0.71 -8.31
C ILE A 39 2.24 0.51 -9.75
N LEU A 40 3.02 1.47 -10.27
CA LEU A 40 3.60 1.35 -11.62
C LEU A 40 4.52 0.13 -11.73
N ARG A 41 5.41 -0.06 -10.73
CA ARG A 41 6.32 -1.21 -10.66
C ARG A 41 5.61 -2.55 -10.53
N LEU A 42 4.51 -2.58 -9.78
CA LEU A 42 3.64 -3.76 -9.69
C LEU A 42 3.14 -4.19 -11.07
N LEU A 43 2.65 -3.25 -11.87
CA LEU A 43 2.10 -3.50 -13.21
C LEU A 43 3.17 -3.85 -14.24
N ASN A 44 4.36 -3.26 -14.13
CA ASN A 44 5.46 -3.46 -15.07
C ASN A 44 6.32 -4.71 -14.78
N GLY A 45 6.06 -5.42 -13.67
CA GLY A 45 6.85 -6.60 -13.28
C GLY A 45 8.19 -6.27 -12.60
N GLU A 46 8.39 -5.03 -12.14
CA GLU A 46 9.61 -4.57 -11.47
C GLU A 46 9.58 -4.89 -9.96
N TRP A 47 9.40 -6.17 -9.65
CA TRP A 47 9.17 -6.68 -8.29
C TRP A 47 10.49 -6.89 -7.52
N HIS A 48 11.13 -5.80 -7.10
CA HIS A 48 12.28 -5.88 -6.19
C HIS A 48 11.84 -6.44 -4.82
N ASN A 49 12.61 -7.40 -4.29
CA ASN A 49 12.28 -8.13 -3.05
C ASN A 49 12.15 -7.24 -1.80
N GLU A 50 12.67 -6.02 -1.84
CA GLU A 50 12.55 -5.05 -0.75
C GLU A 50 11.17 -4.39 -0.67
N ASP A 51 10.46 -4.31 -1.80
CA ASP A 51 9.16 -3.65 -1.90
C ASP A 51 8.00 -4.63 -2.11
N PHE A 52 8.30 -5.85 -2.61
CA PHE A 52 7.29 -6.84 -2.97
C PHE A 52 7.61 -8.22 -2.40
N LEU A 53 6.59 -8.87 -1.84
CA LEU A 53 6.62 -10.30 -1.56
C LEU A 53 6.26 -11.06 -2.85
N VAL A 54 7.25 -11.65 -3.50
CA VAL A 54 7.04 -12.50 -4.68
C VAL A 54 6.81 -13.94 -4.23
N VAL A 55 5.63 -14.49 -4.57
CA VAL A 55 5.28 -15.88 -4.28
C VAL A 55 5.51 -16.71 -5.53
N ALA A 56 6.50 -17.60 -5.48
CA ALA A 56 6.80 -18.50 -6.58
C ALA A 56 5.68 -19.55 -6.77
N PRO A 57 5.57 -20.18 -7.95
CA PRO A 57 4.71 -21.34 -8.11
C PRO A 57 5.01 -22.41 -7.06
N ASN A 58 3.96 -23.04 -6.53
CA ASN A 58 4.01 -24.01 -5.42
C ASN A 58 4.51 -23.43 -4.09
N ASN A 59 4.57 -22.11 -3.91
CA ASN A 59 4.72 -21.50 -2.60
C ASN A 59 3.38 -21.02 -2.03
N GLN A 60 3.33 -20.84 -0.72
CA GLN A 60 2.24 -20.24 0.03
C GLN A 60 2.71 -19.01 0.83
N ILE A 61 1.76 -18.23 1.35
CA ILE A 61 2.03 -17.09 2.23
C ILE A 61 1.81 -17.54 3.67
N GLU A 62 2.78 -17.27 4.54
CA GLU A 62 2.71 -17.60 5.96
C GLU A 62 3.07 -16.40 6.85
N PRO A 63 2.36 -16.20 7.98
CA PRO A 63 2.73 -15.20 8.96
C PRO A 63 4.07 -15.56 9.62
N THR A 64 4.97 -14.58 9.73
CA THR A 64 6.26 -14.76 10.42
C THR A 64 6.18 -14.47 11.92
N ASN A 65 5.12 -13.78 12.36
CA ASN A 65 5.00 -13.20 13.71
C ASN A 65 6.23 -12.36 14.11
N SER A 66 6.85 -11.71 13.11
CA SER A 66 8.06 -10.89 13.25
C SER A 66 7.86 -9.53 12.58
N LYS A 67 8.91 -8.70 12.54
CA LYS A 67 8.89 -7.41 11.83
C LYS A 67 8.53 -7.55 10.34
N ASN A 68 8.82 -8.69 9.72
CA ASN A 68 8.53 -8.91 8.31
C ASN A 68 7.06 -9.31 8.04
N ILE A 69 6.22 -9.44 9.08
CA ILE A 69 4.77 -9.74 9.06
C ILE A 69 4.43 -11.08 8.37
N ILE A 70 4.73 -11.22 7.08
CA ILE A 70 4.50 -12.38 6.22
C ILE A 70 5.74 -12.76 5.40
N HIS A 71 5.80 -14.01 4.93
CA HIS A 71 6.82 -14.48 4.00
C HIS A 71 6.25 -15.54 3.04
N SER A 72 7.04 -15.90 2.03
CA SER A 72 6.71 -16.98 1.09
C SER A 72 7.50 -18.24 1.45
N SER A 73 6.82 -19.36 1.58
CA SER A 73 7.36 -20.68 1.88
C SER A 73 6.90 -21.71 0.85
N PRO A 74 7.61 -22.82 0.62
CA PRO A 74 7.09 -23.93 -0.19
C PRO A 74 5.79 -24.48 0.40
N PHE A 75 4.79 -24.72 -0.46
CA PHE A 75 3.56 -25.40 -0.09
C PHE A 75 3.85 -26.88 0.16
N VAL A 76 3.54 -27.36 1.37
CA VAL A 76 3.62 -28.77 1.74
C VAL A 76 2.20 -29.26 1.99
N ALA A 77 1.69 -30.12 1.11
CA ALA A 77 0.40 -30.77 1.34
C ALA A 77 0.52 -31.71 2.54
N GLU A 78 -0.28 -31.50 3.58
CA GLU A 78 -0.36 -32.43 4.70
C GLU A 78 -0.79 -33.81 4.18
N SER A 79 0.10 -34.79 4.31
CA SER A 79 -0.23 -36.20 4.06
C SER A 79 -1.10 -36.71 5.21
N ASN A 80 -2.41 -36.82 4.94
CA ASN A 80 -3.39 -37.53 5.76
C ASN A 80 -3.11 -39.04 5.84
#